data_AF-W1X2W8-F1
#
_entry.id   AF-W1X2W8-F1
#
_cell.length_a   1.000
_cell.length_b   1.000
_cell.length_c   1.000
_cell.angle_alpha   90.00
_cell.angle_beta   90.00
_cell.angle_gamma   90.00
#
_symmetry.space_group_name_H-M   'P 1'
#
loop_
_entity.id
_entity.type
_entity.pdbx_description
1 polymer ?
#
loop_
_entity_poly.entity_id
_entity_poly.type
_entity_poly.pdbx_seq_one_letter_code
_entity_poly.pdbx_strand_id
1 'polypeptide(L)'
;MIVEESEDTLALAEKVIAALTASAAGLIVVTRRAWRVEENEALSASHHALWALLRVAANEQPERLLAAIDLAENTPWETLHQGLSAVSLSQRWLAARGDTLWLPSLSPNTGCAAELPANVFTGDSRWHLVTGAFGGLGRLAVNWLREKGARRIALLAPRVDESWLRDVEGGQTRVCRCDVGDAGQLATVLDDLAANGGIAGAIHAAGVLADAPLQELDDHQLAAVFAVKAQAASQLLQTLRNHDGRYLILYSSAAATLGAPGQSAHALACGYLDGLA
;
A
#
# COMPACT_ATOMS: atom_id res chain seq x y z
N MET A 1 21.30 -6.58 7.90
CA MET A 1 21.20 -5.29 7.18
C MET A 1 20.39 -4.35 8.04
N ILE A 2 20.95 -3.21 8.43
CA ILE A 2 20.18 -2.14 9.07
C ILE A 2 19.73 -1.23 7.95
N VAL A 3 18.43 -1.00 7.86
CA VAL A 3 17.85 -0.07 6.89
C VAL A 3 18.01 1.33 7.49
N GLU A 4 18.66 2.23 6.74
CA GLU A 4 18.74 3.66 7.10
C GLU A 4 17.31 4.21 7.28
N GLU A 5 17.13 5.28 8.07
CA GLU A 5 15.82 5.93 8.30
C GLU A 5 15.26 6.67 7.08
N SER A 6 15.68 6.27 5.88
CA SER A 6 15.16 6.76 4.61
C SER A 6 13.70 6.36 4.44
N GLU A 7 12.90 7.25 3.86
CA GLU A 7 11.54 6.95 3.42
C GLU A 7 11.46 6.74 1.90
N ASP A 8 12.62 6.60 1.23
CA ASP A 8 12.69 6.19 -0.18
C ASP A 8 12.52 4.66 -0.28
N THR A 9 11.25 4.23 -0.37
CA THR A 9 10.90 2.80 -0.34
C THR A 9 11.55 2.01 -1.49
N LEU A 10 11.69 2.58 -2.69
CA LEU A 10 12.29 1.90 -3.84
C LEU A 10 13.78 1.69 -3.64
N ALA A 11 14.51 2.75 -3.24
CA ALA A 11 15.94 2.62 -2.95
C ALA A 11 16.21 1.62 -1.81
N LEU A 12 15.33 1.54 -0.81
CA LEU A 12 15.44 0.54 0.26
C LEU A 12 15.14 -0.87 -0.25
N ALA A 13 14.12 -1.03 -1.09
CA ALA A 13 13.77 -2.32 -1.69
C ALA A 13 14.89 -2.84 -2.60
N GLU A 14 15.48 -2.00 -3.44
CA GLU A 14 16.64 -2.33 -4.29
C GLU A 14 17.83 -2.81 -3.45
N LYS A 15 18.15 -2.12 -2.35
CA LYS A 15 19.21 -2.56 -1.42
C LYS A 15 18.90 -3.94 -0.81
N VAL A 16 17.64 -4.19 -0.42
CA VAL A 16 17.23 -5.49 0.14
C VAL A 16 17.28 -6.59 -0.92
N ILE A 17 16.77 -6.33 -2.13
CA ILE A 17 16.79 -7.27 -3.27
C ILE A 17 18.23 -7.62 -3.63
N ALA A 18 19.12 -6.63 -3.74
CA ALA A 18 20.55 -6.86 -4.00
C ALA A 18 21.20 -7.75 -2.92
N ALA A 19 20.87 -7.53 -1.63
CA ALA A 19 21.37 -8.39 -0.55
C ALA A 19 20.80 -9.82 -0.62
N LEU A 20 19.54 -9.97 -1.04
CA LEU A 20 18.89 -11.26 -1.22
C LEU A 20 19.48 -12.04 -2.40
N THR A 21 19.85 -11.38 -3.49
CA THR A 21 20.37 -12.03 -4.71
C THR A 21 21.88 -12.28 -4.67
N ALA A 22 22.65 -11.46 -3.94
CA ALA A 22 24.12 -11.57 -3.89
C ALA A 22 24.65 -12.78 -3.09
N SER A 23 23.83 -13.39 -2.23
CA SER A 23 24.26 -14.50 -1.37
C SER A 23 23.11 -15.45 -1.05
N ALA A 24 23.42 -16.74 -0.86
CA ALA A 24 22.48 -17.72 -0.35
C ALA A 24 22.41 -17.74 1.20
N ALA A 25 23.26 -16.97 1.90
CA ALA A 25 23.26 -16.88 3.35
C ALA A 25 22.00 -16.17 3.89
N GLY A 26 21.61 -16.46 5.13
CA GLY A 26 20.48 -15.78 5.78
C GLY A 26 20.61 -14.25 5.79
N LEU A 27 19.48 -13.55 5.77
CA LEU A 27 19.39 -12.11 5.82
C LEU A 27 18.38 -11.71 6.91
N ILE A 28 18.87 -10.95 7.89
CA ILE A 28 18.04 -10.26 8.88
C ILE A 28 18.03 -8.78 8.52
N VAL A 29 16.83 -8.23 8.29
CA VAL A 29 16.61 -6.80 8.01
C VAL A 29 16.10 -6.13 9.27
N VAL A 30 16.80 -5.08 9.72
CA VAL A 30 16.37 -4.29 10.88
C VAL A 30 15.67 -3.03 10.38
N THR A 31 14.41 -2.88 10.77
CA THR A 31 13.56 -1.72 10.45
C THR A 31 13.30 -0.86 11.69
N ARG A 32 12.85 0.37 11.47
CA ARG A 32 12.27 1.24 12.50
C ARG A 32 10.86 1.64 12.08
N ARG A 33 9.93 1.69 13.03
CA ARG A 33 8.54 2.13 12.81
C ARG A 33 7.78 1.31 11.75
N ALA A 34 8.19 0.08 11.41
CA ALA A 34 7.44 -0.75 10.46
C ALA A 34 6.11 -1.22 11.04
N TRP A 35 6.01 -1.30 12.37
CA TRP A 35 4.78 -1.69 13.06
C TRP A 35 4.43 -0.67 14.15
N ARG A 36 3.13 -0.42 14.31
CA ARG A 36 2.57 0.30 15.44
C ARG A 36 2.12 -0.73 16.48
N VAL A 37 2.94 -0.94 17.51
CA VAL A 37 2.64 -1.85 18.62
C VAL A 37 1.90 -1.11 19.73
N GLU A 38 2.28 0.13 19.99
CA GLU A 38 1.63 1.03 20.96
C GLU A 38 0.85 2.13 20.21
N GLU A 39 -0.25 2.65 20.78
CA GLU A 39 -1.16 3.59 20.09
C GLU A 39 -0.48 4.90 19.65
N ASN A 40 0.57 5.32 20.34
CA ASN A 40 1.31 6.56 20.10
C ASN A 40 2.48 6.41 19.11
N GLU A 41 2.75 5.21 18.60
CA GLU A 41 3.85 5.02 17.65
C GLU A 41 3.50 5.53 16.26
N ALA A 42 4.41 6.31 15.68
CA ALA A 42 4.38 6.61 14.26
C ALA A 42 4.75 5.36 13.46
N LEU A 43 4.12 5.20 12.29
CA LEU A 43 4.38 4.10 11.37
C LEU A 43 5.06 4.62 10.09
N SER A 44 6.10 3.93 9.64
CA SER A 44 6.74 4.14 8.34
C SER A 44 6.17 3.16 7.32
N ALA A 45 5.44 3.69 6.34
CA ALA A 45 4.93 2.90 5.22
C ALA A 45 6.05 2.23 4.43
N SER A 46 7.20 2.91 4.29
CA SER A 46 8.38 2.39 3.59
C SER A 46 8.94 1.16 4.29
N HIS A 47 9.14 1.23 5.60
CA HIS A 47 9.67 0.11 6.36
C HIS A 47 8.66 -1.03 6.50
N HIS A 48 7.36 -0.73 6.58
CA HIS A 48 6.30 -1.75 6.54
C HIS A 48 6.30 -2.50 5.19
N ALA A 49 6.48 -1.78 4.08
CA ALA A 49 6.56 -2.39 2.75
C ALA A 49 7.71 -3.41 2.63
N LEU A 50 8.87 -3.12 3.24
CA LEU A 50 10.00 -4.06 3.22
C LEU A 50 9.66 -5.40 3.89
N TRP A 51 8.81 -5.41 4.92
CA TRP A 51 8.36 -6.66 5.52
C TRP A 51 7.51 -7.48 4.55
N ALA A 52 6.66 -6.85 3.74
CA ALA A 52 5.89 -7.53 2.71
C ALA A 52 6.79 -8.17 1.65
N LEU A 53 7.81 -7.45 1.17
CA LEU A 53 8.83 -7.98 0.26
C LEU A 53 9.56 -9.19 0.87
N LEU A 54 10.00 -9.08 2.12
CA LEU A 54 10.72 -10.16 2.81
C LEU A 54 9.87 -11.41 3.02
N ARG A 55 8.55 -11.27 3.22
CA ARG A 55 7.62 -12.40 3.33
C ARG A 55 7.55 -13.19 2.02
N VAL A 56 7.50 -12.50 0.87
CA VAL A 56 7.57 -13.16 -0.44
C VAL A 56 8.90 -13.90 -0.59
N ALA A 57 10.02 -13.23 -0.31
CA ALA A 57 11.35 -13.83 -0.40
C ALA A 57 11.50 -15.07 0.52
N ALA A 58 10.98 -15.01 1.75
CA ALA A 58 10.99 -16.11 2.70
C ALA A 58 10.16 -17.31 2.21
N ASN A 59 9.02 -17.07 1.55
CA ASN A 59 8.19 -18.13 0.98
C ASN A 59 8.79 -18.74 -0.28
N GLU A 60 9.56 -17.98 -1.05
CA GLU A 60 10.34 -18.50 -2.20
C GLU A 60 11.56 -19.32 -1.75
N GLN A 61 12.14 -18.99 -0.59
CA GLN A 61 13.36 -19.63 -0.05
C GLN A 61 13.16 -20.07 1.42
N PRO A 62 12.29 -21.06 1.70
CA PRO A 62 11.88 -21.41 3.06
C PRO A 62 13.03 -21.91 3.94
N GLU A 63 14.06 -22.54 3.36
CA GLU A 63 15.22 -23.03 4.11
C GLU A 63 16.20 -21.91 4.53
N ARG A 64 16.09 -20.74 3.92
CA ARG A 64 16.96 -19.59 4.18
C ARG A 64 16.38 -18.76 5.32
N LEU A 65 17.20 -18.40 6.30
CA LEU A 65 16.80 -17.49 7.39
C LEU A 65 16.65 -16.07 6.85
N LEU A 66 15.48 -15.78 6.29
CA LEU A 66 15.03 -14.46 5.85
C LEU A 66 14.05 -13.94 6.88
N ALA A 67 14.40 -12.84 7.54
CA ALA A 67 13.71 -12.35 8.71
C ALA A 67 13.78 -10.82 8.83
N ALA A 68 12.88 -10.25 9.62
CA ALA A 68 12.87 -8.84 9.95
C ALA A 68 12.70 -8.60 11.45
N ILE A 69 13.42 -7.60 11.97
CA ILE A 69 13.29 -7.10 13.35
C ILE A 69 12.94 -5.62 13.28
N ASP A 70 11.80 -5.24 13.84
CA ASP A 70 11.35 -3.85 13.91
C ASP A 70 11.63 -3.23 15.28
N LEU A 71 12.18 -2.03 15.29
CA LEU A 71 12.42 -1.23 16.49
C LEU A 71 11.50 0.01 16.48
N ALA A 72 11.22 0.59 17.65
CA ALA A 72 10.59 1.91 17.69
C ALA A 72 11.62 3.00 17.33
N GLU A 73 11.13 4.19 16.96
CA GLU A 73 11.95 5.30 16.45
C GLU A 73 13.18 5.60 17.34
N ASN A 74 12.98 5.70 18.65
CA ASN A 74 14.01 6.10 19.60
C ASN A 74 14.56 4.93 20.45
N THR A 75 14.43 3.69 19.97
CA THR A 75 14.91 2.51 20.70
C THR A 75 16.44 2.38 20.63
N PRO A 76 17.13 2.20 21.78
CA PRO A 76 18.58 1.92 21.83
C PRO A 76 18.94 0.63 21.09
N TRP A 77 20.19 0.54 20.62
CA TRP A 77 20.64 -0.61 19.84
C TRP A 77 20.75 -1.89 20.68
N GLU A 78 20.81 -1.77 21.99
CA GLU A 78 20.84 -2.88 22.94
C GLU A 78 19.56 -3.74 22.84
N THR A 79 18.41 -3.14 22.55
CA THR A 79 17.15 -3.87 22.33
C THR A 79 17.23 -4.79 21.11
N LEU A 80 18.06 -4.47 20.11
CA LEU A 80 18.27 -5.34 18.95
C LEU A 80 18.86 -6.70 19.34
N HIS A 81 19.68 -6.76 20.41
CA HIS A 81 20.28 -8.00 20.88
C HIS A 81 19.21 -9.06 21.22
N GLN A 82 18.10 -8.65 21.83
CA GLN A 82 17.01 -9.55 22.18
C GLN A 82 16.35 -10.13 20.92
N GLY A 83 16.05 -9.27 19.93
CA GLY A 83 15.51 -9.70 18.65
C GLY A 83 16.44 -10.66 17.90
N LEU A 84 17.74 -10.35 17.85
CA LEU A 84 18.75 -11.21 17.22
C LEU A 84 18.92 -12.56 17.93
N SER A 85 18.70 -12.60 19.24
CA SER A 85 18.78 -13.85 20.01
C SER A 85 17.55 -14.74 19.81
N ALA A 86 16.39 -14.15 19.51
CA ALA A 86 15.12 -14.86 19.32
C ALA A 86 14.85 -15.27 17.87
N VAL A 87 15.41 -14.55 16.89
CA VAL A 87 15.12 -14.77 15.47
C VAL A 87 15.53 -16.17 15.01
N SER A 88 14.63 -16.85 14.31
CA SER A 88 14.85 -18.21 13.83
C SER A 88 13.95 -18.53 12.63
N LEU A 89 14.11 -19.71 12.01
CA LEU A 89 13.27 -20.12 10.87
C LEU A 89 11.77 -20.18 11.21
N SER A 90 11.44 -20.47 12.47
CA SER A 90 10.05 -20.48 12.98
C SER A 90 9.59 -19.13 13.54
N GLN A 91 10.50 -18.19 13.78
CA GLN A 91 10.23 -16.85 14.31
C GLN A 91 10.99 -15.79 13.51
N ARG A 92 10.46 -15.46 12.32
CA ARG A 92 11.09 -14.56 11.34
C ARG A 92 10.70 -13.09 11.51
N TRP A 93 9.58 -12.83 12.16
CA TRP A 93 8.90 -11.54 12.15
C TRP A 93 8.76 -11.03 13.58
N LEU A 94 9.65 -10.14 14.01
CA LEU A 94 9.73 -9.68 15.40
C LEU A 94 9.65 -8.16 15.47
N ALA A 95 8.84 -7.61 16.38
CA ALA A 95 8.94 -6.22 16.78
C ALA A 95 9.45 -6.17 18.23
N ALA A 96 10.58 -5.51 18.45
CA ALA A 96 11.19 -5.37 19.76
C ALA A 96 10.85 -4.00 20.36
N ARG A 97 10.32 -4.01 21.59
CA ARG A 97 9.91 -2.82 22.36
C ARG A 97 10.39 -2.99 23.80
N GLY A 98 11.43 -2.25 24.19
CA GLY A 98 12.07 -2.41 25.50
C GLY A 98 12.58 -3.84 25.70
N ASP A 99 12.04 -4.53 26.70
CA ASP A 99 12.36 -5.93 27.02
C ASP A 99 11.33 -6.95 26.46
N THR A 100 10.42 -6.49 25.60
CA THR A 100 9.33 -7.31 25.06
C THR A 100 9.49 -7.52 23.57
N LEU A 101 9.29 -8.76 23.12
CA LEU A 101 9.21 -9.14 21.71
C LEU A 101 7.75 -9.42 21.34
N TRP A 102 7.31 -8.81 20.26
CA TRP A 102 5.98 -8.96 19.69
C TRP A 102 6.05 -9.70 18.37
N LEU A 103 5.06 -10.56 18.11
CA LEU A 103 4.93 -11.32 16.87
C LEU A 103 3.58 -11.02 16.22
N PRO A 104 3.53 -10.82 14.89
CA PRO A 104 2.27 -10.65 14.19
C PRO A 104 1.48 -11.97 14.20
N SER A 105 0.18 -11.88 14.51
CA SER A 105 -0.75 -13.02 14.49
C SER A 105 -2.05 -12.62 13.80
N LEU A 106 -2.66 -13.56 13.10
CA LEU A 106 -3.97 -13.39 12.47
C LEU A 106 -5.04 -13.95 13.39
N SER A 107 -6.11 -13.18 13.57
CA SER A 107 -7.33 -13.63 14.26
C SER A 107 -8.56 -13.35 13.39
N PRO A 108 -9.60 -14.19 13.46
CA PRO A 108 -10.86 -13.91 12.77
C PRO A 108 -11.45 -12.57 13.23
N ASN A 109 -11.78 -11.69 12.30
CA ASN A 109 -12.55 -10.48 12.59
C ASN A 109 -14.04 -10.86 12.67
N THR A 110 -14.63 -10.75 13.86
CA THR A 110 -16.04 -11.11 14.11
C THR A 110 -17.06 -10.09 13.60
N GLY A 111 -16.63 -9.08 12.84
CA GLY A 111 -17.51 -8.36 11.92
C GLY A 111 -18.18 -7.11 12.49
N CYS A 112 -17.41 -6.17 13.01
CA CYS A 112 -17.78 -4.77 12.84
C CYS A 112 -16.93 -4.22 11.69
N ALA A 113 -17.54 -4.06 10.50
CA ALA A 113 -16.94 -3.21 9.49
C ALA A 113 -16.70 -1.84 10.14
N ALA A 114 -15.54 -1.22 9.88
CA ALA A 114 -15.29 0.13 10.36
C ALA A 114 -16.48 1.01 9.94
N GLU A 115 -17.19 1.57 10.92
CA GLU A 115 -18.34 2.42 10.64
C GLU A 115 -17.81 3.66 9.93
N LEU A 116 -18.02 3.72 8.60
CA LEU A 116 -17.87 4.97 7.88
C LEU A 116 -18.89 5.94 8.46
N PRO A 117 -18.51 7.21 8.72
CA PRO A 117 -19.45 8.19 9.25
C PRO A 117 -20.75 8.24 8.44
N ALA A 118 -21.88 8.46 9.11
CA ALA A 118 -23.16 8.57 8.43
C ALA A 118 -23.10 9.68 7.35
N ASN A 119 -23.70 9.43 6.18
CA ASN A 119 -23.76 10.37 5.06
C ASN A 119 -22.40 10.77 4.45
N VAL A 120 -21.35 9.97 4.59
CA VAL A 120 -20.05 10.24 3.92
C VAL A 120 -20.22 10.45 2.41
N PHE A 121 -21.15 9.71 1.78
CA PHE A 121 -21.38 9.68 0.34
C PHE A 121 -22.63 10.43 -0.13
N THR A 122 -23.54 10.80 0.78
CA THR A 122 -24.81 11.47 0.45
C THR A 122 -24.72 12.97 0.75
N GLY A 123 -25.44 13.78 -0.03
CA GLY A 123 -25.52 15.22 0.20
C GLY A 123 -24.24 16.02 -0.10
N ASP A 124 -23.15 15.37 -0.52
CA ASP A 124 -21.95 16.03 -1.01
C ASP A 124 -22.04 16.27 -2.53
N SER A 125 -21.67 17.47 -2.96
CA SER A 125 -21.56 17.86 -4.37
C SER A 125 -20.11 17.86 -4.87
N ARG A 126 -19.15 17.36 -4.09
CA ARG A 126 -17.74 17.17 -4.48
C ARG A 126 -17.54 15.84 -5.21
N TRP A 127 -16.40 15.70 -5.87
CA TRP A 127 -16.04 14.50 -6.64
C TRP A 127 -15.58 13.34 -5.76
N HIS A 128 -16.15 12.15 -5.98
CA HIS A 128 -15.63 10.88 -5.48
C HIS A 128 -14.77 10.22 -6.54
N LEU A 129 -13.49 10.01 -6.26
CA LEU A 129 -12.52 9.54 -7.26
C LEU A 129 -12.43 8.02 -7.24
N VAL A 130 -12.33 7.40 -8.40
CA VAL A 130 -11.99 5.97 -8.53
C VAL A 130 -10.84 5.83 -9.53
N THR A 131 -9.68 5.36 -9.07
CA THR A 131 -8.55 5.05 -9.95
C THR A 131 -8.63 3.60 -10.42
N GLY A 132 -8.16 3.30 -11.63
CA GLY A 132 -8.34 1.97 -12.20
C GLY A 132 -9.82 1.68 -12.49
N ALA A 133 -10.59 2.74 -12.75
CA ALA A 133 -12.06 2.73 -12.80
C ALA A 133 -12.66 1.67 -13.73
N PHE A 134 -11.98 1.35 -14.84
CA PHE A 134 -12.45 0.38 -15.82
C PHE A 134 -11.95 -1.05 -15.57
N GLY A 135 -11.14 -1.29 -14.54
CA GLY A 135 -10.80 -2.63 -14.07
C GLY A 135 -11.92 -3.26 -13.24
N GLY A 136 -11.85 -4.57 -12.99
CA GLY A 136 -12.92 -5.29 -12.27
C GLY A 136 -13.26 -4.67 -10.90
N LEU A 137 -12.24 -4.41 -10.07
CA LEU A 137 -12.42 -3.77 -8.75
C LEU A 137 -12.88 -2.32 -8.87
N GLY A 138 -12.38 -1.58 -9.86
CA GLY A 138 -12.80 -0.20 -10.12
C GLY A 138 -14.29 -0.09 -10.45
N ARG A 139 -14.82 -0.98 -11.30
CA ARG A 139 -16.25 -1.01 -11.64
C ARG A 139 -17.12 -1.32 -10.44
N LEU A 140 -16.70 -2.28 -9.61
CA LEU A 140 -17.37 -2.58 -8.34
C LEU A 140 -17.37 -1.37 -7.41
N ALA A 141 -16.23 -0.67 -7.28
CA ALA A 141 -16.12 0.53 -6.47
C ALA A 141 -17.04 1.68 -6.94
N VAL A 142 -17.14 1.89 -8.27
CA VAL A 142 -18.06 2.90 -8.84
C VAL A 142 -19.51 2.56 -8.54
N ASN A 143 -19.92 1.31 -8.77
CA ASN A 143 -21.28 0.86 -8.49
C ASN A 143 -21.60 0.98 -7.00
N TRP A 144 -20.68 0.57 -6.14
CA TRP A 144 -20.82 0.70 -4.68
C TRP A 144 -20.97 2.15 -4.25
N LEU A 145 -20.16 3.08 -4.77
CA LEU A 145 -20.29 4.51 -4.46
C LEU A 145 -21.68 5.06 -4.83
N ARG A 146 -22.22 4.65 -5.96
CA ARG A 146 -23.57 5.05 -6.41
C ARG A 146 -24.66 4.47 -5.52
N GLU A 147 -24.57 3.19 -5.17
CA GLU A 147 -25.47 2.55 -4.21
C GLU A 147 -25.43 3.24 -2.84
N LYS A 148 -24.26 3.77 -2.44
CA LYS A 148 -24.10 4.59 -1.24
C LYS A 148 -24.55 6.05 -1.40
N GLY A 149 -24.96 6.46 -2.60
CA GLY A 149 -25.58 7.76 -2.89
C GLY A 149 -24.62 8.85 -3.39
N ALA A 150 -23.39 8.49 -3.77
CA ALA A 150 -22.45 9.43 -4.39
C ALA A 150 -23.02 9.96 -5.72
N ARG A 151 -23.14 11.29 -5.84
CA ARG A 151 -23.73 11.94 -7.01
C ARG A 151 -22.74 12.33 -8.09
N ARG A 152 -21.47 12.56 -7.74
CA ARG A 152 -20.42 12.97 -8.68
C ARG A 152 -19.23 12.05 -8.56
N ILE A 153 -18.93 11.28 -9.61
CA ILE A 153 -17.83 10.30 -9.61
C ILE A 153 -16.85 10.64 -10.73
N ALA A 154 -15.57 10.78 -10.37
CA ALA A 154 -14.47 10.97 -11.31
C ALA A 154 -13.75 9.62 -11.54
N LEU A 155 -13.73 9.17 -12.80
CA LEU A 155 -13.17 7.89 -13.22
C LEU A 155 -11.77 8.12 -13.80
N LEU A 156 -10.74 7.71 -13.08
CA LEU A 156 -9.35 7.90 -13.48
C LEU A 156 -8.78 6.58 -14.03
N ALA A 157 -8.38 6.60 -15.30
CA ALA A 157 -7.67 5.50 -15.93
C ALA A 157 -6.98 5.97 -17.23
N PRO A 158 -5.87 5.35 -17.66
CA PRO A 158 -5.21 5.71 -18.91
C PRO A 158 -6.02 5.27 -20.15
N ARG A 159 -6.76 4.17 -20.03
CA ARG A 159 -7.64 3.62 -21.06
C ARG A 159 -9.10 3.71 -20.61
N VAL A 160 -9.96 4.15 -21.52
CA VAL A 160 -11.40 4.33 -21.28
C VAL A 160 -12.16 3.21 -21.96
N ASP A 161 -13.07 2.58 -21.22
CA ASP A 161 -14.04 1.64 -21.79
C ASP A 161 -15.40 2.34 -21.95
N GLU A 162 -15.60 2.92 -23.14
CA GLU A 162 -16.83 3.63 -23.52
C GLU A 162 -18.07 2.71 -23.51
N SER A 163 -17.88 1.40 -23.69
CA SER A 163 -19.01 0.47 -23.71
C SER A 163 -19.67 0.38 -22.35
N TRP A 164 -18.85 0.34 -21.30
CA TRP A 164 -19.32 0.29 -19.91
C TRP A 164 -19.91 1.62 -19.44
N LEU A 165 -19.41 2.75 -19.93
CA LEU A 165 -19.97 4.07 -19.57
C LEU A 165 -21.44 4.22 -20.01
N ARG A 166 -21.89 3.48 -21.02
CA ARG A 166 -23.30 3.47 -21.42
C ARG A 166 -24.20 2.76 -20.42
N ASP A 167 -23.66 1.80 -19.68
CA ASP A 167 -24.38 1.05 -18.64
C ASP A 167 -24.35 1.79 -17.28
N VAL A 168 -23.61 2.90 -17.22
CA VAL A 168 -23.32 3.67 -16.00
C VAL A 168 -24.39 4.76 -15.85
N GLU A 169 -25.59 4.37 -15.42
CA GLU A 169 -26.70 5.29 -15.12
C GLU A 169 -26.62 5.91 -13.71
N GLY A 170 -27.15 7.13 -13.55
CA GLY A 170 -27.27 7.81 -12.25
C GLY A 170 -26.08 8.70 -11.87
N GLY A 171 -26.38 9.95 -11.50
CA GLY A 171 -25.39 10.95 -11.11
C GLY A 171 -24.57 11.52 -12.27
N GLN A 172 -23.61 12.38 -11.95
CA GLN A 172 -22.65 12.97 -12.87
C GLN A 172 -21.35 12.16 -12.86
N THR A 173 -20.98 11.60 -14.00
CA THR A 173 -19.69 10.91 -14.17
C THR A 173 -18.75 11.80 -14.98
N ARG A 174 -17.49 11.91 -14.52
CA ARG A 174 -16.42 12.56 -15.28
C ARG A 174 -15.31 11.56 -15.56
N VAL A 175 -14.99 11.36 -16.83
CA VAL A 175 -13.87 10.50 -17.23
C VAL A 175 -12.60 11.34 -17.32
N CYS A 176 -11.57 10.91 -16.62
CA CYS A 176 -10.25 11.51 -16.60
C CYS A 176 -9.24 10.51 -17.17
N ARG A 177 -8.78 10.75 -18.40
CA ARG A 177 -7.70 9.96 -19.00
C ARG A 177 -6.40 10.30 -18.28
N CYS A 178 -6.01 9.44 -17.35
CA CYS A 178 -4.92 9.69 -16.42
C CYS A 178 -4.16 8.39 -16.18
N ASP A 179 -2.87 8.36 -16.49
CA ASP A 179 -1.99 7.38 -15.88
C ASP A 179 -1.67 7.85 -14.46
N VAL A 180 -2.12 7.10 -13.45
CA VAL A 180 -1.89 7.47 -12.05
C VAL A 180 -0.47 7.16 -11.59
N GLY A 181 0.30 6.37 -12.35
CA GLY A 181 1.73 6.18 -12.14
C GLY A 181 2.57 7.38 -12.59
N ASP A 182 2.00 8.28 -13.40
CA ASP A 182 2.61 9.57 -13.73
C ASP A 182 2.14 10.63 -12.72
N ALA A 183 3.04 11.00 -11.81
CA ALA A 183 2.74 11.95 -10.73
C ALA A 183 2.29 13.33 -11.25
N GLY A 184 2.79 13.77 -12.41
CA GLY A 184 2.43 15.05 -13.02
C GLY A 184 1.05 15.02 -13.65
N GLN A 185 0.70 13.93 -14.35
CA GLN A 185 -0.66 13.72 -14.85
C GLN A 185 -1.66 13.64 -13.70
N LEU A 186 -1.36 12.87 -12.66
CA LEU A 186 -2.23 12.74 -11.49
C LEU A 186 -2.41 14.10 -10.80
N ALA A 187 -1.34 14.88 -10.61
CA ALA A 187 -1.43 16.22 -10.01
C ALA A 187 -2.36 17.13 -10.81
N THR A 188 -2.17 17.18 -12.13
CA THR A 188 -2.98 18.02 -13.03
C THR A 188 -4.46 17.68 -12.94
N VAL A 189 -4.81 16.38 -12.90
CA VAL A 189 -6.20 15.94 -12.79
C VAL A 189 -6.78 16.25 -11.42
N LEU A 190 -6.01 16.07 -10.35
CA LEU A 190 -6.45 16.37 -8.98
C LEU A 190 -6.70 17.86 -8.78
N ASP A 191 -5.79 18.72 -9.25
CA ASP A 191 -5.92 20.17 -9.19
C ASP A 191 -7.17 20.66 -9.93
N ASP A 192 -7.41 20.13 -11.14
CA ASP A 192 -8.59 20.47 -11.92
C ASP A 192 -9.90 19.99 -11.24
N LEU A 193 -9.93 18.80 -10.66
CA LEU A 193 -11.10 18.31 -9.92
C LEU A 193 -11.35 19.14 -8.64
N ALA A 194 -10.29 19.50 -7.92
CA ALA A 194 -10.36 20.34 -6.74
C ALA A 194 -10.91 21.74 -7.09
N ALA A 195 -10.42 22.36 -8.16
CA ALA A 195 -10.92 23.64 -8.65
C ALA A 195 -12.37 23.55 -9.16
N ASN A 196 -12.75 22.45 -9.81
CA ASN A 196 -14.07 22.26 -10.43
C ASN A 196 -15.05 21.47 -9.55
N GLY A 197 -15.20 21.95 -8.32
CA GLY A 197 -16.23 21.50 -7.39
C GLY A 197 -15.74 20.63 -6.24
N GLY A 198 -14.42 20.54 -6.00
CA GLY A 198 -13.83 19.92 -4.83
C GLY A 198 -13.77 18.39 -4.86
N ILE A 199 -12.94 17.81 -3.97
CA ILE A 199 -12.75 16.37 -3.83
C ILE A 199 -13.35 15.89 -2.50
N ALA A 200 -14.23 14.89 -2.54
CA ALA A 200 -14.87 14.30 -1.37
C ALA A 200 -14.04 13.17 -0.75
N GLY A 201 -13.40 12.36 -1.59
CA GLY A 201 -12.70 11.14 -1.20
C GLY A 201 -12.28 10.32 -2.41
N ALA A 202 -11.50 9.27 -2.19
CA ALA A 202 -11.01 8.42 -3.26
C ALA A 202 -11.08 6.93 -2.91
N ILE A 203 -11.32 6.11 -3.94
CA ILE A 203 -11.12 4.66 -3.91
C ILE A 203 -9.99 4.34 -4.88
N HIS A 204 -8.86 3.89 -4.35
CA HIS A 204 -7.68 3.56 -5.12
C HIS A 204 -7.64 2.08 -5.48
N ALA A 205 -8.14 1.74 -6.67
CA ALA A 205 -8.15 0.39 -7.22
C ALA A 205 -7.17 0.20 -8.40
N ALA A 206 -6.27 1.16 -8.65
CA ALA A 206 -5.29 1.02 -9.71
C ALA A 206 -4.21 0.01 -9.33
N GLY A 207 -3.69 -0.68 -10.35
CA GLY A 207 -2.65 -1.66 -10.21
C GLY A 207 -2.25 -2.21 -11.58
N VAL A 208 -0.99 -2.62 -11.67
CA VAL A 208 -0.44 -3.36 -12.81
C VAL A 208 0.19 -4.65 -12.26
N LEU A 209 0.23 -5.68 -13.10
CA LEU A 209 0.83 -6.96 -12.74
C LEU A 209 2.30 -6.95 -13.16
N ALA A 210 3.16 -7.46 -12.28
CA ALA A 210 4.56 -7.77 -12.58
C ALA A 210 4.97 -8.99 -11.76
N ASP A 211 4.32 -10.12 -12.05
CA ASP A 211 4.63 -11.37 -11.38
C ASP A 211 5.93 -11.94 -11.97
N ALA A 212 6.93 -12.08 -11.12
CA ALA A 212 8.24 -12.64 -11.45
C ALA A 212 8.89 -13.20 -10.17
N PRO A 213 9.63 -14.32 -10.25
CA PRO A 213 10.51 -14.74 -9.16
C PRO A 213 11.42 -13.58 -8.72
N LEU A 214 11.76 -13.50 -7.43
CA LEU A 214 12.58 -12.39 -6.92
C LEU A 214 13.90 -12.20 -7.68
N GLN A 215 14.52 -13.29 -8.16
CA GLN A 215 15.78 -13.26 -8.90
C GLN A 215 15.64 -12.70 -10.33
N GLU A 216 14.42 -12.67 -10.87
CA GLU A 216 14.11 -12.20 -12.22
C GLU A 216 13.38 -10.85 -12.20
N LEU A 217 13.05 -10.34 -11.02
CA LEU A 217 12.36 -9.06 -10.88
C LEU A 217 13.29 -7.92 -11.30
N ASP A 218 12.85 -7.16 -12.31
CA ASP A 218 13.54 -6.00 -12.83
C ASP A 218 13.16 -4.71 -12.06
N ASP A 219 14.10 -3.78 -11.93
CA ASP A 219 13.90 -2.49 -11.25
C ASP A 219 12.81 -1.64 -11.92
N HIS A 220 12.69 -1.70 -13.26
CA HIS A 220 11.62 -0.99 -13.98
C HIS A 220 10.24 -1.58 -13.68
N GLN A 221 10.10 -2.90 -13.65
CA GLN A 221 8.87 -3.57 -13.21
C GLN A 221 8.49 -3.19 -11.78
N LEU A 222 9.45 -3.23 -10.86
CA LEU A 222 9.25 -2.83 -9.47
C LEU A 222 8.77 -1.38 -9.36
N ALA A 223 9.47 -0.45 -10.02
CA ALA A 223 9.14 0.97 -10.02
C ALA A 223 7.77 1.23 -10.66
N ALA A 224 7.41 0.55 -11.74
CA ALA A 224 6.11 0.71 -12.39
C ALA A 224 4.93 0.25 -11.50
N VAL A 225 5.07 -0.91 -10.83
CA VAL A 225 4.06 -1.37 -9.87
C VAL A 225 3.93 -0.41 -8.69
N PHE A 226 5.08 0.04 -8.15
CA PHE A 226 5.10 0.95 -7.02
C PHE A 226 4.51 2.32 -7.36
N ALA A 227 4.82 2.89 -8.52
CA ALA A 227 4.31 4.17 -8.97
C ALA A 227 2.77 4.16 -9.08
N VAL A 228 2.21 3.17 -9.77
CA VAL A 228 0.76 3.07 -10.01
C VAL A 228 -0.03 2.85 -8.72
N LYS A 229 0.56 2.17 -7.73
CA LYS A 229 -0.14 1.71 -6.54
C LYS A 229 0.23 2.51 -5.28
N ALA A 230 1.49 2.47 -4.88
CA ALA A 230 1.96 3.09 -3.65
C ALA A 230 2.12 4.61 -3.78
N GLN A 231 2.85 5.08 -4.80
CA GLN A 231 3.11 6.51 -4.98
C GLN A 231 1.82 7.28 -5.30
N ALA A 232 0.98 6.74 -6.19
CA ALA A 232 -0.33 7.29 -6.48
C ALA A 232 -1.21 7.41 -5.23
N ALA A 233 -1.22 6.40 -4.35
CA ALA A 233 -1.97 6.45 -3.09
C ALA A 233 -1.44 7.53 -2.13
N SER A 234 -0.12 7.69 -2.03
CA SER A 234 0.50 8.75 -1.23
C SER A 234 0.10 10.15 -1.73
N GLN A 235 0.13 10.37 -3.05
CA GLN A 235 -0.30 11.62 -3.67
C GLN A 235 -1.81 11.89 -3.46
N LEU A 236 -2.65 10.85 -3.57
CA LEU A 236 -4.07 10.94 -3.24
C LEU A 236 -4.29 11.31 -1.77
N LEU A 237 -3.58 10.67 -0.84
CA LEU A 237 -3.69 10.98 0.59
C LEU A 237 -3.31 12.44 0.88
N GLN A 238 -2.20 12.92 0.34
CA GLN A 238 -1.76 14.30 0.55
C GLN A 238 -2.78 15.30 -0.02
N THR A 239 -3.31 15.02 -1.21
CA THR A 239 -4.35 15.85 -1.83
C THR A 239 -5.62 15.87 -0.98
N LEU A 240 -6.07 14.70 -0.51
CA LEU A 240 -7.24 14.61 0.35
C LEU A 240 -7.05 15.36 1.67
N ARG A 241 -5.86 15.30 2.28
CA ARG A 241 -5.52 16.09 3.48
C ARG A 241 -5.57 17.59 3.21
N ASN A 242 -5.11 18.04 2.05
CA ASN A 242 -5.11 19.46 1.67
C ASN A 242 -6.51 20.02 1.35
N HIS A 243 -7.50 19.15 1.11
CA HIS A 243 -8.84 19.53 0.62
C HIS A 243 -10.00 19.03 1.51
N ASP A 244 -9.71 18.70 2.78
CA ASP A 244 -10.71 18.17 3.72
C ASP A 244 -11.48 16.97 3.14
N GLY A 245 -10.72 16.06 2.52
CA GLY A 245 -11.19 14.78 2.02
C GLY A 245 -11.67 13.89 3.17
N ARG A 246 -12.78 13.19 2.97
CA ARG A 246 -13.47 12.44 4.02
C ARG A 246 -12.98 11.01 4.17
N TYR A 247 -12.44 10.43 3.10
CA TYR A 247 -12.00 9.04 3.07
C TYR A 247 -10.99 8.78 1.96
N LEU A 248 -10.14 7.78 2.21
CA LEU A 248 -9.32 7.10 1.21
C LEU A 248 -9.47 5.60 1.44
N ILE A 249 -9.99 4.88 0.44
CA ILE A 249 -10.11 3.41 0.48
C ILE A 249 -9.05 2.84 -0.45
N LEU A 250 -8.16 2.02 0.09
CA LEU A 250 -7.04 1.42 -0.64
C LEU A 250 -7.29 -0.06 -0.88
N TYR A 251 -7.21 -0.52 -2.12
CA TYR A 251 -7.21 -1.95 -2.42
C TYR A 251 -5.80 -2.52 -2.22
N SER A 252 -5.54 -3.06 -1.03
CA SER A 252 -4.34 -3.87 -0.74
C SER A 252 -4.54 -5.35 -1.11
N SER A 253 -3.67 -6.24 -0.65
CA SER A 253 -3.69 -7.67 -0.95
C SER A 253 -3.12 -8.50 0.19
N ALA A 254 -3.67 -9.71 0.39
CA ALA A 254 -3.11 -10.69 1.31
C ALA A 254 -1.66 -11.07 0.97
N ALA A 255 -1.20 -10.83 -0.26
CA ALA A 255 0.19 -11.00 -0.65
C ALA A 255 1.16 -10.17 0.20
N ALA A 256 0.75 -8.98 0.68
CA ALA A 256 1.57 -8.18 1.58
C ALA A 256 1.69 -8.80 2.98
N THR A 257 0.59 -9.33 3.50
CA THR A 257 0.54 -9.91 4.84
C THR A 257 1.11 -11.33 4.92
N LEU A 258 0.88 -12.16 3.89
CA LEU A 258 1.22 -13.58 3.90
C LEU A 258 2.46 -13.91 3.07
N GLY A 259 2.81 -13.07 2.09
CA GLY A 259 3.79 -13.38 1.06
C GLY A 259 3.23 -14.35 0.01
N ALA A 260 3.18 -13.94 -1.25
CA ALA A 260 2.87 -14.82 -2.38
C ALA A 260 4.10 -14.95 -3.27
N PRO A 261 4.68 -16.16 -3.45
CA PRO A 261 5.80 -16.40 -4.36
C PRO A 261 5.55 -15.81 -5.74
N GLY A 262 6.54 -15.14 -6.31
CA GLY A 262 6.47 -14.45 -7.59
C GLY A 262 5.83 -13.05 -7.53
N GLN A 263 5.38 -12.57 -6.37
CA GLN A 263 4.64 -11.30 -6.24
C GLN A 263 5.38 -10.23 -5.44
N SER A 264 6.71 -10.22 -5.47
CA SER A 264 7.55 -9.31 -4.69
C SER A 264 7.21 -7.83 -4.89
N ALA A 265 7.08 -7.38 -6.16
CA ALA A 265 6.71 -5.99 -6.46
C ALA A 265 5.29 -5.64 -5.99
N HIS A 266 4.34 -6.56 -6.19
CA HIS A 266 2.95 -6.37 -5.77
C HIS A 266 2.82 -6.34 -4.23
N ALA A 267 3.52 -7.23 -3.53
CA ALA A 267 3.55 -7.29 -2.07
C ALA A 267 4.20 -6.03 -1.48
N LEU A 268 5.32 -5.56 -2.03
CA LEU A 268 5.96 -4.31 -1.61
C LEU A 268 4.97 -3.14 -1.72
N ALA A 269 4.33 -2.97 -2.88
CA ALA A 269 3.39 -1.88 -3.10
C ALA A 269 2.16 -1.96 -2.19
N CYS A 270 1.60 -3.16 -1.99
CA CYS A 270 0.47 -3.37 -1.06
C CYS A 270 0.88 -3.15 0.40
N GLY A 271 2.07 -3.58 0.81
CA GLY A 271 2.59 -3.30 2.15
C GLY A 271 2.78 -1.81 2.41
N TYR A 272 3.16 -1.04 1.39
CA TYR A 272 3.16 0.42 1.50
C TYR A 272 1.75 0.98 1.72
N LEU A 273 0.73 0.44 1.02
CA LEU A 273 -0.67 0.85 1.25
C LEU A 273 -1.13 0.53 2.68
N ASP A 274 -0.77 -0.65 3.19
CA ASP A 274 -1.09 -1.07 4.56
C ASP A 274 -0.46 -0.13 5.59
N GLY A 275 0.77 0.31 5.35
CA GLY A 275 1.44 1.29 6.20
C GLY A 275 1.01 2.75 5.99
N LEU A 276 0.28 3.05 4.91
CA LEU A 276 -0.28 4.37 4.66
C LEU A 276 -1.62 4.59 5.38
N ALA A 277 -2.35 3.50 5.65
CA ALA A 277 -3.69 3.49 6.26
C ALA A 277 -3.64 3.62 7.79
#